data_AF-A0AA37UMN5-F1
#
_entry.id   AF-A0AA37UMN5-F1
#
_cell.length_a   1.000
_cell.length_b   1.000
_cell.length_c   1.000
_cell.angle_alpha   90.00
_cell.angle_beta   90.00
_cell.angle_gamma   90.00
#
_symmetry.space_group_name_H-M   'P 1'
#
loop_
_entity.id
_entity.type
_entity.pdbx_description
1 polymer ?
#
loop_
_entity_poly.entity_id
_entity_poly.type
_entity_poly.pdbx_seq_one_letter_code
_entity_poly.pdbx_strand_id
1 'polypeptide(L)'
;MGVVVDKRAVERTTVHRLWKAVLIGSALVVATACFYVPTLLIPIGVLLGLLICARIVYPGRGRYIPNLYARDTRIYDEAYGDFVRQTMSDLRRRRIRGHTLLSEASNLAGPSLGGSDELILDLGVWIGWSTRLISDASDRMVYGFDSFEGLVEDWKLEDHVVKRGTFSLTDPFAQRFMHDTGVTFREGLPDALGRKVQFVKGSTYDTLAPFLADRPNAPIRLFHMDLDTYESCLHGLETCKEHFVPGSILVFDEYLVTNGEMRAFFEFQNRYELEWQYRAWGLEMMEMNLEMVSHRWKRIFYRLVALPVYWLIGEGSFTVKCFRKPFWRFWLGAPISDMLFLLGAAGSRKSVSLEITGLGKLDRTR
;
A
#
# COMPACT_ATOMS: atom_id res chain seq x y z
N MET A 1 -19.42 24.10 -5.99
CA MET A 1 -18.00 24.51 -5.99
C MET A 1 -17.16 23.25 -5.89
N GLY A 2 -16.65 22.74 -7.01
CA GLY A 2 -15.79 21.57 -7.01
C GLY A 2 -14.50 21.89 -6.26
N VAL A 3 -14.11 21.03 -5.32
CA VAL A 3 -12.77 21.09 -4.71
C VAL A 3 -11.79 20.77 -5.84
N VAL A 4 -11.19 21.81 -6.42
CA VAL A 4 -10.07 21.66 -7.35
C VAL A 4 -8.91 21.17 -6.49
N VAL A 5 -8.68 19.85 -6.54
CA VAL A 5 -7.51 19.23 -5.92
C VAL A 5 -6.32 19.68 -6.75
N ASP A 6 -5.50 20.58 -6.20
CA ASP A 6 -4.22 20.95 -6.80
C ASP A 6 -3.41 19.66 -6.99
N LYS A 7 -3.13 19.30 -8.24
CA LYS A 7 -2.32 18.11 -8.60
C LYS A 7 -0.98 18.09 -7.85
N ARG A 8 -0.46 19.24 -7.43
CA ARG A 8 0.78 19.37 -6.63
C ARG A 8 0.60 19.23 -5.12
N ALA A 9 -0.63 19.35 -4.60
CA ALA A 9 -0.90 19.20 -3.17
C ALA A 9 -0.74 17.75 -2.69
N VAL A 10 -1.00 16.79 -3.59
CA VAL A 10 -0.96 15.34 -3.31
C VAL A 10 0.46 14.77 -3.29
N GLU A 11 1.47 15.54 -3.74
CA GLU A 11 2.87 15.08 -3.82
C GLU A 11 3.71 15.35 -2.56
N ARG A 12 3.18 16.08 -1.56
CA ARG A 12 3.97 16.56 -0.42
C ARG A 12 3.37 16.14 0.90
N THR A 13 3.46 14.85 1.25
CA THR A 13 3.10 14.41 2.60
C THR A 13 3.96 15.16 3.62
N THR A 14 3.31 16.10 4.32
CA THR A 14 3.94 16.96 5.34
C THR A 14 4.48 16.10 6.49
N VAL A 15 3.90 14.92 6.66
CA VAL A 15 4.33 13.82 7.54
C VAL A 15 5.80 13.47 7.31
N HIS A 16 6.26 13.40 6.06
CA HIS A 16 7.65 13.04 5.77
C HIS A 16 8.68 14.08 6.18
N ARG A 17 8.36 15.35 5.91
CA ARG A 17 9.21 16.46 6.35
C ARG A 17 9.20 16.58 7.87
N LEU A 18 8.05 16.37 8.51
CA LEU A 18 7.92 16.39 9.96
C LEU A 18 8.71 15.26 10.61
N TRP A 19 8.60 14.02 10.11
CA TRP A 19 9.37 12.88 10.63
C TRP A 19 10.88 13.09 10.49
N LYS A 20 11.33 13.56 9.32
CA LYS A 20 12.75 13.93 9.13
C LYS A 20 13.18 15.03 10.09
N ALA A 21 12.35 16.05 10.29
CA ALA A 21 12.63 17.11 11.26
C ALA A 21 12.69 16.57 12.70
N VAL A 22 11.84 15.61 13.06
CA VAL A 22 11.86 14.94 14.37
C VAL A 22 13.13 14.10 14.53
N LEU A 23 13.54 13.34 13.52
CA LEU A 23 14.78 12.55 13.55
C LEU A 23 16.02 13.44 13.67
N ILE A 24 16.10 14.51 12.86
CA ILE A 24 17.17 15.50 12.92
C ILE A 24 17.17 16.22 14.28
N GLY A 25 15.99 16.65 14.75
CA GLY A 25 15.83 17.29 16.05
C GLY A 25 16.28 16.39 17.19
N SER A 26 15.89 15.11 17.17
CA SER A 26 16.33 14.11 18.15
C SER A 26 17.84 13.91 18.13
N ALA A 27 18.43 13.81 16.93
CA ALA A 27 19.87 13.68 16.77
C ALA A 27 20.61 14.92 17.30
N LEU A 28 20.10 16.13 17.03
CA LEU A 28 20.66 17.38 17.55
C LEU A 28 20.55 17.48 19.06
N VAL A 29 19.44 17.04 19.66
CA VAL A 29 19.26 16.99 21.12
C VAL A 29 20.28 16.04 21.74
N VAL A 30 20.44 14.84 21.19
CA VAL A 30 21.45 13.87 21.69
C VAL A 30 22.86 14.42 21.52
N ALA A 31 23.19 15.02 20.38
CA ALA A 31 24.49 15.63 20.14
C ALA A 31 24.77 16.79 21.12
N THR A 32 23.78 17.64 21.38
CA THR A 32 23.87 18.74 22.34
C THR A 32 24.06 18.21 23.76
N ALA A 33 23.31 17.18 24.15
CA ALA A 33 23.48 16.53 25.45
C ALA A 33 24.89 15.93 25.61
N CYS A 34 25.42 15.28 24.58
CA CYS A 34 26.79 14.75 24.58
C CYS A 34 27.86 15.85 24.61
N PHE A 35 27.58 17.01 24.01
CA PHE A 35 28.48 18.17 24.06
C PHE A 35 28.62 18.72 25.48
N TYR A 36 27.49 18.89 26.19
CA TYR A 36 27.50 19.38 27.58
C TYR A 36 27.90 18.31 28.60
N VAL A 37 27.62 17.03 28.32
CA VAL A 37 27.93 15.88 29.18
C VAL A 37 28.64 14.79 28.37
N PRO A 38 29.96 14.91 28.12
CA PRO A 38 30.71 13.98 27.28
C PRO A 38 30.69 12.52 27.77
N THR A 39 30.50 12.31 29.08
CA THR A 39 30.38 10.96 29.66
C THR A 39 29.16 10.19 29.15
N LEU A 40 28.15 10.85 28.57
CA LEU A 40 27.02 10.20 27.88
C LEU A 40 27.46 9.40 26.64
N LEU A 41 28.61 9.72 26.04
CA LEU A 41 29.14 8.96 24.90
C LEU A 41 29.51 7.52 25.29
N ILE A 42 29.89 7.27 26.54
CA ILE A 42 30.27 5.94 27.02
C ILE A 42 29.06 4.98 26.97
N PRO A 43 27.93 5.23 27.66
CA PRO A 43 26.78 4.33 27.60
C PRO A 43 26.17 4.24 26.20
N ILE A 44 26.17 5.33 25.41
CA ILE A 44 25.71 5.30 24.01
C ILE A 44 26.60 4.37 23.16
N GLY A 45 27.93 4.52 23.28
CA GLY A 45 28.90 3.68 22.57
C GLY A 45 28.80 2.21 22.98
N VAL A 46 28.63 1.93 24.27
CA VAL A 46 28.38 0.56 24.77
C VAL A 46 27.09 0.00 24.17
N LEU A 47 26.00 0.75 24.14
CA LEU A 47 24.72 0.30 23.59
C LEU A 47 24.80 0.03 22.08
N LEU A 48 25.47 0.91 21.32
CA LEU A 48 25.72 0.71 19.89
C LEU A 48 26.61 -0.51 19.64
N GLY A 49 27.68 -0.68 20.43
CA GLY A 49 28.56 -1.84 20.38
C GLY A 49 27.82 -3.14 20.65
N LEU A 50 26.99 -3.18 21.69
CA LEU A 50 26.12 -4.32 22.00
C LEU A 50 25.14 -4.61 20.86
N LEU A 51 24.57 -3.60 20.23
CA LEU A 51 23.66 -3.78 19.09
C LEU A 51 24.38 -4.34 17.86
N ILE A 52 25.61 -3.89 17.58
CA ILE A 52 26.46 -4.44 16.52
C ILE A 52 26.81 -5.90 16.82
N CYS A 53 27.27 -6.21 18.04
CA CYS A 53 27.59 -7.58 18.46
C CYS A 53 26.35 -8.49 18.37
N ALA A 54 25.22 -8.06 18.93
CA ALA A 54 23.95 -8.76 18.86
C ALA A 54 23.56 -9.05 17.41
N ARG A 55 23.74 -8.07 16.53
CA ARG A 55 23.51 -8.22 15.09
C ARG A 55 24.48 -9.20 14.43
N ILE A 56 25.75 -9.25 14.82
CA ILE A 56 26.75 -10.22 14.31
C ILE A 56 26.34 -11.64 14.64
N VAL A 57 25.92 -11.89 15.87
CA VAL A 57 25.54 -13.23 16.34
C VAL A 57 24.08 -13.59 16.08
N TYR A 58 23.26 -12.66 15.57
CA TYR A 58 21.84 -12.90 15.34
C TYR A 58 21.62 -13.92 14.22
N PRO A 59 21.05 -15.10 14.50
CA PRO A 59 20.90 -16.16 13.51
C PRO A 59 19.81 -15.86 12.47
N GLY A 60 18.96 -14.85 12.73
CA GLY A 60 17.82 -14.50 11.89
C GLY A 60 18.09 -13.52 10.76
N ARG A 61 19.35 -13.34 10.36
CA ARG A 61 19.71 -12.42 9.27
C ARG A 61 19.05 -12.81 7.96
N GLY A 62 18.43 -11.83 7.30
CA GLY A 62 17.76 -12.01 6.00
C GLY A 62 16.46 -12.83 6.04
N ARG A 63 15.91 -13.13 7.22
CA ARG A 63 14.67 -13.91 7.38
C ARG A 63 13.39 -13.08 7.35
N TYR A 64 13.49 -11.75 7.36
CA TYR A 64 12.35 -10.85 7.51
C TYR A 64 12.43 -9.75 6.45
N ILE A 65 11.29 -9.45 5.82
CA ILE A 65 11.14 -8.28 4.97
C ILE A 65 11.04 -7.01 5.83
N PRO A 66 11.53 -5.86 5.36
CA PRO A 66 11.32 -4.56 6.00
C PRO A 66 9.85 -4.11 5.97
N ASN A 67 9.03 -4.59 6.91
CA ASN A 67 7.70 -4.03 7.17
C ASN A 67 7.10 -4.53 8.49
N LEU A 68 6.03 -3.89 8.96
CA LEU A 68 5.33 -4.16 10.22
C LEU A 68 4.68 -5.55 10.33
N TYR A 69 4.55 -6.27 9.21
CA TYR A 69 3.81 -7.53 9.12
C TYR A 69 4.59 -8.68 8.45
N ALA A 70 5.89 -8.54 8.27
CA ALA A 70 6.69 -9.50 7.52
C ALA A 70 6.96 -10.78 8.34
N ARG A 71 6.35 -11.89 7.91
CA ARG A 71 6.58 -13.22 8.50
C ARG A 71 8.02 -13.70 8.26
N ASP A 72 8.48 -14.65 9.09
CA ASP A 72 9.73 -15.37 8.85
C ASP A 72 9.64 -16.07 7.49
N THR A 73 10.48 -15.68 6.54
CA THR A 73 10.40 -16.14 5.15
C THR A 73 10.67 -17.63 4.99
N ARG A 74 11.23 -18.30 5.99
CA ARG A 74 11.46 -19.77 5.98
C ARG A 74 10.19 -20.59 6.13
N ILE A 75 9.07 -19.98 6.49
CA ILE A 75 7.78 -20.70 6.51
C ILE A 75 7.30 -21.02 5.10
N TYR A 76 7.83 -20.31 4.10
CA TYR A 76 7.50 -20.48 2.71
C TYR A 76 8.43 -21.49 2.05
N ASP A 77 7.98 -22.05 0.93
CA ASP A 77 8.82 -22.85 0.06
C ASP A 77 10.00 -22.02 -0.48
N GLU A 78 11.03 -22.71 -0.96
CA GLU A 78 12.28 -22.09 -1.40
C GLU A 78 12.06 -21.10 -2.55
N ALA A 79 11.19 -21.44 -3.51
CA ALA A 79 10.92 -20.60 -4.67
C ALA A 79 10.25 -19.27 -4.26
N TYR A 80 9.24 -19.32 -3.41
CA TYR A 80 8.62 -18.09 -2.91
C TYR A 80 9.54 -17.30 -1.97
N GLY A 81 10.34 -18.00 -1.15
CA GLY A 81 11.37 -17.38 -0.32
C GLY A 81 12.42 -16.59 -1.13
N ASP A 82 12.83 -17.13 -2.27
CA ASP A 82 13.74 -16.45 -3.20
C ASP A 82 13.06 -15.25 -3.89
N PHE A 83 11.81 -15.42 -4.31
CA PHE A 83 11.01 -14.35 -4.88
C PHE A 83 10.91 -13.14 -3.94
N VAL A 84 10.59 -13.39 -2.67
CA VAL A 84 10.58 -12.39 -1.60
C VAL A 84 11.93 -11.67 -1.48
N ARG A 85 13.04 -12.41 -1.46
CA ARG A 85 14.39 -11.84 -1.31
C ARG A 85 14.78 -10.96 -2.49
N GLN A 86 14.48 -11.41 -3.71
CA GLN A 86 14.76 -10.67 -4.93
C GLN A 86 13.93 -9.38 -5.03
N THR A 87 12.64 -9.48 -4.71
CA THR A 87 11.70 -8.35 -4.69
C THR A 87 12.28 -7.14 -3.95
N MET A 88 12.84 -7.34 -2.76
CA MET A 88 13.41 -6.23 -1.99
C MET A 88 14.62 -5.58 -2.65
N SER A 89 15.45 -6.34 -3.38
CA SER A 89 16.57 -5.77 -4.14
C SER A 89 16.05 -4.86 -5.26
N ASP A 90 14.99 -5.28 -5.93
CA ASP A 90 14.46 -4.60 -7.12
C ASP A 90 13.66 -3.35 -6.73
N LEU A 91 12.78 -3.46 -5.72
CA LEU A 91 11.96 -2.34 -5.25
C LEU A 91 12.80 -1.15 -4.78
N ARG A 92 13.94 -1.39 -4.11
CA ARG A 92 14.85 -0.32 -3.66
C ARG A 92 15.32 0.58 -4.82
N ARG A 93 15.41 0.06 -6.05
CA ARG A 93 15.81 0.81 -7.25
C ARG A 93 14.65 1.55 -7.91
N ARG A 94 13.41 1.22 -7.55
CA ARG A 94 12.16 1.76 -8.12
C ARG A 94 11.43 2.73 -7.18
N ARG A 95 12.12 3.25 -6.17
CA ARG A 95 11.51 4.12 -5.16
C ARG A 95 11.05 5.46 -5.74
N ILE A 96 9.79 5.80 -5.51
CA ILE A 96 9.22 7.11 -5.83
C ILE A 96 8.94 7.95 -4.58
N ARG A 97 8.73 9.27 -4.71
CA ARG A 97 8.42 10.12 -3.55
C ARG A 97 6.96 10.06 -3.12
N GLY A 98 6.03 10.04 -4.08
CA GLY A 98 4.58 10.09 -3.85
C GLY A 98 3.91 8.72 -3.77
N HIS A 99 2.60 8.74 -4.03
CA HIS A 99 1.73 7.57 -4.04
C HIS A 99 1.86 6.79 -5.34
N THR A 100 2.04 5.48 -5.24
CA THR A 100 2.26 4.59 -6.39
C THR A 100 1.06 4.65 -7.34
N LEU A 101 -0.15 4.50 -6.82
CA LEU A 101 -1.37 4.47 -7.63
C LEU A 101 -1.56 5.75 -8.46
N LEU A 102 -1.41 6.92 -7.85
CA LEU A 102 -1.57 8.18 -8.58
C LEU A 102 -0.44 8.45 -9.57
N SER A 103 0.78 8.04 -9.23
CA SER A 103 1.91 8.14 -10.14
C SER A 103 1.64 7.33 -11.40
N GLU A 104 1.15 6.09 -11.28
CA GLU A 104 0.82 5.28 -12.45
C GLU A 104 -0.42 5.82 -13.18
N ALA A 105 -1.50 6.18 -12.47
CA ALA A 105 -2.71 6.73 -13.07
C ALA A 105 -2.44 8.00 -13.90
N SER A 106 -1.56 8.89 -13.41
CA SER A 106 -1.19 10.13 -14.12
C SER A 106 -0.30 9.89 -15.33
N ASN A 107 0.44 8.78 -15.35
CA ASN A 107 1.39 8.43 -16.41
C ASN A 107 0.85 7.33 -17.34
N LEU A 108 -0.44 6.99 -17.24
CA LEU A 108 -1.06 6.08 -18.19
C LEU A 108 -0.92 6.64 -19.60
N ALA A 109 -0.51 5.78 -20.53
CA ALA A 109 -0.55 6.11 -21.95
C ALA A 109 -1.97 6.57 -22.33
N GLY A 110 -2.05 7.52 -23.26
CA GLY A 110 -3.33 7.95 -23.81
C GLY A 110 -4.13 6.76 -24.35
N PRO A 111 -5.48 6.86 -24.40
CA PRO A 111 -6.30 5.80 -24.95
C PRO A 111 -5.84 5.45 -26.37
N SER A 112 -5.77 4.16 -26.67
CA SER A 112 -5.54 3.70 -28.05
C SER A 112 -6.63 4.26 -28.99
N LEU A 113 -6.35 4.39 -30.30
CA LEU A 113 -7.38 4.77 -31.28
C LEU A 113 -8.44 3.64 -31.34
N GLY A 114 -9.54 3.81 -30.60
CA GLY A 114 -10.52 2.76 -30.25
C GLY A 114 -10.82 2.65 -28.73
N GLY A 115 -10.10 3.40 -27.90
CA GLY A 115 -10.01 3.28 -26.44
C GLY A 115 -11.19 3.79 -25.61
N SER A 116 -12.42 3.76 -26.12
CA SER A 116 -13.62 4.00 -25.29
C SER A 116 -13.85 2.90 -24.26
N ASP A 117 -13.28 1.72 -24.49
CA ASP A 117 -13.62 0.51 -23.73
C ASP A 117 -12.48 0.07 -22.79
N GLU A 118 -11.36 0.78 -22.77
CA GLU A 118 -10.24 0.44 -21.87
C GLU A 118 -10.62 0.62 -20.38
N LEU A 119 -10.32 -0.39 -19.57
CA LEU A 119 -10.72 -0.45 -18.17
C LEU A 119 -9.66 0.09 -17.22
N ILE A 120 -10.11 0.88 -16.25
CA ILE A 120 -9.39 1.19 -15.03
C ILE A 120 -10.21 0.65 -13.87
N LEU A 121 -9.65 -0.34 -13.17
CA LEU A 121 -10.33 -1.02 -12.07
C LEU A 121 -9.67 -0.68 -10.74
N ASP A 122 -10.49 -0.43 -9.73
CA ASP A 122 -10.10 -0.17 -8.35
C ASP A 122 -10.83 -1.15 -7.43
N LEU A 123 -10.11 -2.12 -6.86
CA LEU A 123 -10.68 -3.23 -6.08
C LEU A 123 -10.39 -3.02 -4.60
N GLY A 124 -11.45 -2.84 -3.81
CA GLY A 124 -11.35 -2.39 -2.41
C GLY A 124 -11.23 -0.87 -2.36
N VAL A 125 -12.33 -0.17 -2.17
CA VAL A 125 -12.41 1.30 -2.32
C VAL A 125 -12.78 2.01 -1.03
N TRP A 126 -13.37 1.30 -0.07
CA TRP A 126 -13.88 1.84 1.19
C TRP A 126 -14.82 3.04 0.98
N ILE A 127 -14.36 4.28 1.24
CA ILE A 127 -15.14 5.51 1.02
C ILE A 127 -14.99 6.09 -0.40
N GLY A 128 -14.26 5.41 -1.29
CA GLY A 128 -14.15 5.68 -2.72
C GLY A 128 -13.20 6.80 -3.12
N TRP A 129 -12.32 7.27 -2.22
CA TRP A 129 -11.38 8.35 -2.55
C TRP A 129 -10.28 7.89 -3.49
N SER A 130 -9.82 6.64 -3.37
CA SER A 130 -8.92 6.00 -4.31
C SER A 130 -9.44 6.14 -5.75
N THR A 131 -10.67 5.67 -5.97
CA THR A 131 -11.35 5.64 -7.27
C THR A 131 -11.46 7.04 -7.87
N ARG A 132 -11.87 8.01 -7.04
CA ARG A 132 -12.01 9.41 -7.42
C ARG A 132 -10.67 10.05 -7.80
N LEU A 133 -9.61 9.75 -7.04
CA LEU A 133 -8.30 10.34 -7.28
C LEU A 133 -7.60 9.70 -8.49
N ILE A 134 -7.85 8.41 -8.76
CA ILE A 134 -7.46 7.78 -10.03
C ILE A 134 -8.15 8.50 -11.20
N SER A 135 -9.46 8.80 -11.08
CA SER A 135 -10.19 9.52 -12.12
C SER A 135 -9.64 10.93 -12.35
N ASP A 136 -9.34 11.68 -11.29
CA ASP A 136 -8.71 13.02 -11.39
C ASP A 136 -7.30 12.96 -12.03
N ALA A 137 -6.53 11.93 -11.72
CA ALA A 137 -5.17 11.74 -12.21
C ALA A 137 -5.12 11.34 -13.69
N SER A 138 -5.98 10.38 -14.07
CA SER A 138 -6.00 9.79 -15.41
C SER A 138 -6.95 10.51 -16.39
N ASP A 139 -7.89 11.31 -15.89
CA ASP A 139 -9.03 11.88 -16.64
C ASP A 139 -9.90 10.84 -17.37
N ARG A 140 -9.94 9.61 -16.84
CA ARG A 140 -10.64 8.46 -17.43
C ARG A 140 -11.75 7.94 -16.51
N MET A 141 -12.63 7.11 -17.08
CA MET A 141 -13.62 6.37 -16.31
C MET A 141 -12.92 5.34 -15.43
N VAL A 142 -13.29 5.30 -14.14
CA VAL A 142 -12.76 4.36 -13.16
C VAL A 142 -13.90 3.58 -12.54
N TYR A 143 -13.76 2.26 -12.48
CA TYR A 143 -14.74 1.35 -11.90
C TYR A 143 -14.24 0.87 -10.54
N GLY A 144 -14.93 1.28 -9.47
CA GLY A 144 -14.58 0.93 -8.09
C GLY A 144 -15.46 -0.19 -7.55
N PHE A 145 -14.86 -1.29 -7.09
CA PHE A 145 -15.55 -2.48 -6.59
C PHE A 145 -15.37 -2.63 -5.09
N ASP A 146 -16.48 -2.73 -4.35
CA ASP A 146 -16.44 -2.94 -2.90
C ASP A 146 -17.76 -3.51 -2.39
N SER A 147 -17.68 -4.29 -1.31
CA SER A 147 -18.86 -4.74 -0.58
C SER A 147 -19.58 -3.59 0.11
N PHE A 148 -18.82 -2.56 0.51
CA PHE A 148 -19.16 -1.47 1.43
C PHE A 148 -19.57 -1.96 2.83
N GLU A 149 -19.31 -3.24 3.12
CA GLU A 149 -19.61 -3.96 4.36
C GLU A 149 -18.33 -4.35 5.11
N GLY A 150 -17.16 -3.94 4.59
CA GLY A 150 -15.84 -4.26 5.13
C GLY A 150 -15.27 -5.57 4.58
N LEU A 151 -14.22 -6.08 5.24
CA LEU A 151 -13.52 -7.29 4.85
C LEU A 151 -14.48 -8.48 4.70
N VAL A 152 -14.34 -9.24 3.60
CA VAL A 152 -15.14 -10.45 3.34
C VAL A 152 -14.66 -11.63 4.20
N GLU A 153 -13.39 -11.61 4.61
CA GLU A 153 -12.72 -12.69 5.33
C GLU A 153 -11.81 -12.14 6.45
N ASP A 154 -11.34 -13.02 7.33
CA ASP A 154 -10.36 -12.66 8.36
C ASP A 154 -8.97 -12.41 7.72
N TRP A 155 -8.47 -11.19 7.81
CA TRP A 155 -7.13 -10.85 7.34
C TRP A 155 -6.08 -11.24 8.38
N LYS A 156 -5.33 -12.31 8.07
CA LYS A 156 -4.33 -12.91 8.96
C LYS A 156 -2.98 -12.21 8.77
N LEU A 157 -2.67 -11.28 9.66
CA LEU A 157 -1.32 -10.72 9.78
C LEU A 157 -0.46 -11.64 10.68
N GLU A 158 0.82 -11.34 10.87
CA GLU A 158 1.73 -12.25 11.61
C GLU A 158 1.30 -12.42 13.08
N ASP A 159 1.13 -11.31 13.80
CA ASP A 159 0.87 -11.30 15.25
C ASP A 159 -0.59 -10.99 15.60
N HIS A 160 -1.45 -10.75 14.62
CA HIS A 160 -2.85 -10.38 14.85
C HIS A 160 -3.72 -10.76 13.65
N VAL A 161 -5.02 -10.84 13.91
CA VAL A 161 -6.03 -11.12 12.90
C VAL A 161 -6.99 -9.94 12.88
N VAL A 162 -7.08 -9.27 11.74
CA VAL A 162 -8.12 -8.26 11.50
C VAL A 162 -9.38 -9.02 11.09
N LYS A 163 -10.47 -8.80 11.81
CA LYS A 163 -11.68 -9.63 11.69
C LYS A 163 -12.49 -9.24 10.46
N ARG A 164 -13.17 -10.23 9.88
CA ARG A 164 -14.21 -10.01 8.87
C ARG A 164 -15.16 -8.87 9.30
N GLY A 165 -15.55 -8.00 8.37
CA GLY A 165 -16.39 -6.83 8.61
C GLY A 165 -15.67 -5.61 9.18
N THR A 166 -14.37 -5.72 9.50
CA THR A 166 -13.54 -4.52 9.75
C THR A 166 -13.51 -3.65 8.48
N PHE A 167 -13.41 -2.34 8.65
CA PHE A 167 -13.54 -1.33 7.58
C PHE A 167 -14.94 -1.20 6.98
N SER A 168 -15.96 -1.78 7.62
CA SER A 168 -17.35 -1.49 7.28
C SER A 168 -17.65 0.00 7.37
N LEU A 169 -18.51 0.49 6.47
CA LEU A 169 -18.98 1.87 6.52
C LEU A 169 -19.79 2.16 7.79
N THR A 170 -20.33 1.14 8.48
CA THR A 170 -21.04 1.34 9.75
C THR A 170 -20.11 1.58 10.94
N ASP A 171 -18.80 1.42 10.76
CA ASP A 171 -17.81 1.70 11.79
C ASP A 171 -17.84 3.21 12.17
N PRO A 172 -17.84 3.56 13.48
CA PRO A 172 -17.78 4.95 13.92
C PRO A 172 -16.62 5.76 13.32
N PHE A 173 -15.47 5.13 13.09
CA PHE A 173 -14.33 5.74 12.43
C PHE A 173 -14.65 6.08 10.97
N ALA A 174 -15.24 5.13 10.22
CA ALA A 174 -15.64 5.35 8.84
C ALA A 174 -16.68 6.46 8.71
N GLN A 175 -17.72 6.44 9.56
CA GLN A 175 -18.74 7.49 9.62
C GLN A 175 -18.12 8.88 9.87
N ARG A 176 -17.17 8.97 10.80
CA ARG A 176 -16.46 10.22 11.09
C ARG A 176 -15.65 10.71 9.89
N PHE A 177 -14.95 9.79 9.22
CA PHE A 177 -14.09 10.09 8.09
C PHE A 177 -14.89 10.53 6.86
N MET A 178 -16.02 9.89 6.60
CA MET A 178 -16.98 10.29 5.56
C MET A 178 -17.43 11.74 5.75
N HIS A 179 -17.87 12.08 6.97
CA HIS A 179 -18.26 13.45 7.31
C HIS A 179 -17.11 14.43 7.09
N ASP A 180 -15.91 14.11 7.57
CA ASP A 180 -14.77 15.03 7.54
C ASP A 180 -14.19 15.23 6.13
N THR A 181 -14.35 14.25 5.24
CA THR A 181 -13.96 14.33 3.83
C THR A 181 -15.07 14.84 2.90
N GLY A 182 -16.31 14.98 3.39
CA GLY A 182 -17.44 15.46 2.60
C GLY A 182 -17.98 14.41 1.62
N VAL A 183 -17.66 13.13 1.83
CA VAL A 183 -18.23 12.04 1.05
C VAL A 183 -19.64 11.76 1.56
N THR A 184 -20.61 11.83 0.66
CA THR A 184 -21.99 11.40 0.90
C THR A 184 -22.24 10.05 0.23
N PHE A 185 -23.20 9.29 0.76
CA PHE A 185 -23.63 8.02 0.18
C PHE A 185 -25.09 8.10 -0.24
N ARG A 186 -25.42 7.46 -1.37
CA ARG A 186 -26.79 7.29 -1.85
C ARG A 186 -26.98 5.81 -2.15
N GLU A 187 -28.03 5.21 -1.59
CA GLU A 187 -28.34 3.78 -1.79
C GLU A 187 -27.18 2.82 -1.43
N GLY A 188 -26.33 3.24 -0.48
CA GLY A 188 -25.16 2.47 -0.05
C GLY A 188 -23.95 2.58 -0.98
N LEU A 189 -23.99 3.46 -1.98
CA LEU A 189 -22.86 3.77 -2.85
C LEU A 189 -22.30 5.16 -2.54
N PRO A 190 -20.96 5.34 -2.60
CA PRO A 190 -20.34 6.65 -2.47
C PRO A 190 -20.72 7.56 -3.65
N ASP A 191 -20.98 8.85 -3.38
CA ASP A 191 -21.26 9.84 -4.42
C ASP A 191 -20.01 10.04 -5.31
N ALA A 192 -20.18 10.12 -6.62
CA ALA A 192 -19.10 10.36 -7.57
C ALA A 192 -18.42 11.74 -7.39
N LEU A 193 -19.10 12.69 -6.74
CA LEU A 193 -18.62 14.06 -6.53
C LEU A 193 -18.17 14.75 -7.83
N GLY A 194 -18.91 14.48 -8.93
CA GLY A 194 -18.67 15.07 -10.25
C GLY A 194 -17.52 14.46 -11.06
N ARG A 195 -16.97 13.32 -10.64
CA ARG A 195 -15.87 12.63 -11.34
C ARG A 195 -16.37 11.50 -12.23
N LYS A 196 -15.53 11.07 -13.17
CA LYS A 196 -15.79 9.92 -14.06
C LYS A 196 -15.55 8.62 -13.28
N VAL A 197 -16.43 8.32 -12.34
CA VAL A 197 -16.36 7.10 -11.53
C VAL A 197 -17.69 6.37 -11.54
N GLN A 198 -17.62 5.04 -11.53
CA GLN A 198 -18.75 4.16 -11.32
C GLN A 198 -18.40 3.18 -10.20
N PHE A 199 -19.21 3.18 -9.14
CA PHE A 199 -19.05 2.23 -8.05
C PHE A 199 -19.96 1.01 -8.28
N VAL A 200 -19.40 -0.17 -8.06
CA VAL A 200 -20.08 -1.46 -8.16
C VAL A 200 -20.17 -2.04 -6.75
N LYS A 201 -21.38 -2.09 -6.20
CA LYS A 201 -21.64 -2.64 -4.87
C LYS A 201 -21.74 -4.16 -4.92
N GLY A 202 -20.98 -4.81 -4.05
CA GLY A 202 -21.03 -6.25 -3.83
C GLY A 202 -19.63 -6.85 -3.68
N SER A 203 -19.58 -8.11 -3.27
CA SER A 203 -18.34 -8.85 -3.20
C SER A 203 -17.70 -8.97 -4.59
N THR A 204 -16.37 -8.88 -4.69
CA THR A 204 -15.65 -9.07 -5.96
C THR A 204 -15.86 -10.48 -6.54
N TYR A 205 -16.18 -11.45 -5.68
CA TYR A 205 -16.61 -12.80 -6.06
C TYR A 205 -17.87 -12.82 -6.93
N ASP A 206 -18.82 -11.93 -6.65
CA ASP A 206 -20.12 -11.90 -7.32
C ASP A 206 -20.17 -10.85 -8.44
N THR A 207 -19.32 -9.83 -8.39
CA THR A 207 -19.47 -8.62 -9.21
C THR A 207 -18.47 -8.51 -10.37
N LEU A 208 -17.23 -9.01 -10.22
CA LEU A 208 -16.21 -8.85 -11.25
C LEU A 208 -16.52 -9.64 -12.52
N ALA A 209 -16.87 -10.92 -12.40
CA ALA A 209 -17.11 -11.76 -13.56
C ALA A 209 -18.29 -11.26 -14.42
N PRO A 210 -19.47 -10.91 -13.86
CA PRO A 210 -20.55 -10.31 -14.66
C PRO A 210 -20.14 -8.98 -15.30
N PHE A 211 -19.43 -8.12 -14.57
CA PHE A 211 -18.99 -6.81 -15.09
C PHE A 211 -18.07 -6.94 -16.32
N LEU A 212 -17.16 -7.92 -16.28
CA LEU A 212 -16.23 -8.21 -17.36
C LEU A 212 -16.89 -8.94 -18.54
N ALA A 213 -17.88 -9.80 -18.28
CA ALA A 213 -18.65 -10.49 -19.31
C ALA A 213 -19.41 -9.52 -20.23
N ASP A 214 -19.86 -8.38 -19.70
CA ASP A 214 -20.48 -7.31 -20.49
C ASP A 214 -19.46 -6.54 -21.37
N ARG A 215 -18.15 -6.79 -21.20
CA ARG A 215 -17.05 -6.05 -21.81
C ARG A 215 -15.93 -6.97 -22.29
N PRO A 216 -16.22 -8.03 -23.07
CA PRO A 216 -15.28 -9.15 -23.30
C PRO A 216 -13.94 -8.73 -23.94
N ASN A 217 -13.92 -7.67 -24.74
CA ASN A 217 -12.72 -7.21 -25.46
C ASN A 217 -12.05 -5.99 -24.80
N ALA A 218 -12.54 -5.56 -23.64
CA ALA A 218 -12.08 -4.35 -22.97
C ALA A 218 -10.77 -4.61 -22.22
N PRO A 219 -9.62 -4.03 -22.63
CA PRO A 219 -8.36 -4.31 -21.96
C PRO A 219 -8.25 -3.52 -20.65
N ILE A 220 -7.71 -4.14 -19.61
CA ILE A 220 -7.39 -3.46 -18.35
C ILE A 220 -6.06 -2.73 -18.50
N ARG A 221 -6.08 -1.40 -18.39
CA ARG A 221 -4.86 -0.58 -18.46
C ARG A 221 -4.26 -0.32 -17.09
N LEU A 222 -5.12 -0.20 -16.09
CA LEU A 222 -4.72 -0.04 -14.70
C LEU A 222 -5.62 -0.91 -13.82
N PHE A 223 -4.98 -1.75 -13.02
CA PHE A 223 -5.60 -2.65 -12.07
C PHE A 223 -5.06 -2.31 -10.69
N HIS A 224 -5.87 -1.70 -9.84
CA HIS A 224 -5.53 -1.44 -8.45
C HIS A 224 -6.11 -2.52 -7.54
N MET A 225 -5.24 -3.15 -6.75
CA MET A 225 -5.54 -4.22 -5.81
C MET A 225 -5.35 -3.73 -4.38
N ASP A 226 -6.45 -3.65 -3.65
CA ASP A 226 -6.52 -3.29 -2.22
C ASP A 226 -7.54 -4.19 -1.52
N LEU A 227 -7.39 -5.51 -1.70
CA LEU A 227 -8.32 -6.53 -1.17
C LEU A 227 -7.80 -7.23 0.10
N ASP A 228 -6.59 -6.89 0.55
CA ASP A 228 -5.89 -7.38 1.75
C ASP A 228 -5.58 -8.88 1.83
N THR A 229 -6.58 -9.75 1.58
CA THR A 229 -6.48 -11.20 1.74
C THR A 229 -5.96 -11.89 0.48
N TYR A 230 -5.20 -12.96 0.70
CA TYR A 230 -4.63 -13.75 -0.39
C TYR A 230 -5.71 -14.30 -1.33
N GLU A 231 -6.79 -14.85 -0.76
CA GLU A 231 -7.88 -15.47 -1.48
C GLU A 231 -8.61 -14.44 -2.36
N SER A 232 -8.91 -13.26 -1.82
CA SER A 232 -9.57 -12.17 -2.55
C SER A 232 -8.66 -11.62 -3.66
N CYS A 233 -7.37 -11.45 -3.37
CA CYS A 233 -6.40 -11.00 -4.36
C CYS A 233 -6.23 -12.00 -5.51
N LEU A 234 -6.09 -13.30 -5.20
CA LEU A 234 -5.96 -14.32 -6.24
C LEU A 234 -7.23 -14.40 -7.09
N HIS A 235 -8.41 -14.32 -6.47
CA HIS A 235 -9.69 -14.24 -7.17
C HIS A 235 -9.75 -13.06 -8.14
N GLY A 236 -9.35 -11.87 -7.69
CA GLY A 236 -9.31 -10.66 -8.54
C GLY A 236 -8.40 -10.82 -9.75
N LEU A 237 -7.19 -11.35 -9.56
CA LEU A 237 -6.23 -11.63 -10.64
C LEU A 237 -6.76 -12.66 -11.63
N GLU A 238 -7.28 -13.79 -11.13
CA GLU A 238 -7.80 -14.88 -11.97
C GLU A 238 -9.04 -14.46 -12.77
N THR A 239 -9.94 -13.68 -12.17
CA THR A 239 -11.15 -13.21 -12.83
C THR A 239 -10.84 -12.20 -13.93
N CYS A 240 -9.80 -11.38 -13.73
CA CYS A 240 -9.40 -10.34 -14.70
C CYS A 240 -8.42 -10.82 -15.78
N LYS A 241 -7.95 -12.08 -15.72
CA LYS A 241 -6.80 -12.54 -16.50
C LYS A 241 -6.95 -12.39 -18.02
N GLU A 242 -8.16 -12.55 -18.55
CA GLU A 242 -8.43 -12.44 -20.00
C GLU A 242 -8.42 -10.99 -20.51
N HIS A 243 -8.44 -10.01 -19.60
CA HIS A 243 -8.43 -8.60 -19.95
C HIS A 243 -7.03 -7.96 -19.78
N PHE A 244 -6.07 -8.67 -19.19
CA PHE A 244 -4.70 -8.18 -19.11
C PHE A 244 -4.01 -8.20 -20.47
N VAL A 245 -3.32 -7.14 -20.83
CA VAL A 245 -2.52 -7.01 -22.07
C VAL A 245 -1.10 -6.55 -21.75
N PRO A 246 -0.11 -6.74 -22.64
CA PRO A 246 1.18 -6.07 -22.50
C PRO A 246 1.00 -4.55 -22.31
N GLY A 247 1.69 -4.00 -21.33
CA GLY A 247 1.54 -2.62 -20.86
C GLY A 247 0.42 -2.41 -19.85
N SER A 248 -0.27 -3.46 -19.38
CA SER A 248 -1.19 -3.35 -18.23
C SER A 248 -0.39 -3.07 -16.97
N ILE A 249 -0.84 -2.09 -16.19
CA ILE A 249 -0.20 -1.72 -14.93
C ILE A 249 -1.01 -2.28 -13.78
N LEU A 250 -0.37 -3.07 -12.93
CA LEU A 250 -0.95 -3.60 -11.70
C LEU A 250 -0.35 -2.83 -10.53
N VAL A 251 -1.19 -2.28 -9.66
CA VAL A 251 -0.80 -1.58 -8.43
C VAL A 251 -1.38 -2.33 -7.25
N PHE A 252 -0.54 -2.62 -6.27
CA PHE A 252 -0.83 -3.35 -5.05
C PHE A 252 -0.67 -2.38 -3.87
N ASP A 253 -1.66 -2.21 -2.99
CA ASP A 253 -1.55 -1.25 -1.87
C ASP A 253 -0.73 -1.82 -0.70
N GLU A 254 -0.90 -3.11 -0.40
CA GLU A 254 -0.28 -3.83 0.73
C GLU A 254 0.71 -4.94 0.27
N TYR A 255 1.45 -4.69 -0.82
CA TYR A 255 2.31 -5.69 -1.47
C TYR A 255 3.30 -6.37 -0.52
N LEU A 256 3.88 -5.63 0.43
CA LEU A 256 4.90 -6.18 1.34
C LEU A 256 4.34 -7.09 2.46
N VAL A 257 3.04 -7.40 2.44
CA VAL A 257 2.43 -8.46 3.26
C VAL A 257 2.67 -9.81 2.57
N THR A 258 3.66 -10.55 3.05
CA THR A 258 4.19 -11.77 2.38
C THR A 258 3.21 -12.92 2.28
N ASN A 259 2.07 -12.89 2.97
CA ASN A 259 1.03 -13.92 2.87
C ASN A 259 -0.27 -13.42 2.24
N GLY A 260 -0.29 -12.22 1.66
CA GLY A 260 -1.45 -11.61 0.99
C GLY A 260 -1.17 -11.38 -0.49
N GLU A 261 -1.21 -10.12 -0.90
CA GLU A 261 -1.04 -9.65 -2.28
C GLU A 261 0.19 -10.21 -3.02
N MET A 262 1.38 -10.13 -2.39
CA MET A 262 2.62 -10.65 -3.02
C MET A 262 2.55 -12.15 -3.29
N ARG A 263 1.91 -12.91 -2.41
CA ARG A 263 1.75 -14.36 -2.59
C ARG A 263 0.77 -14.66 -3.72
N ALA A 264 -0.38 -13.96 -3.74
CA ALA A 264 -1.37 -14.10 -4.80
C ALA A 264 -0.75 -13.80 -6.17
N PHE A 265 0.01 -12.71 -6.27
CA PHE A 265 0.72 -12.36 -7.48
C PHE A 265 1.78 -13.40 -7.87
N PHE A 266 2.61 -13.85 -6.92
CA PHE A 266 3.64 -14.87 -7.17
C PHE A 266 3.05 -16.16 -7.76
N GLU A 267 1.97 -16.68 -7.18
CA GLU A 267 1.33 -17.90 -7.66
C GLU A 267 0.69 -17.67 -9.05
N PHE A 268 0.04 -16.52 -9.25
CA PHE A 268 -0.57 -16.15 -10.53
C PHE A 268 0.47 -16.02 -11.66
N GLN A 269 1.52 -15.24 -11.45
CA GLN A 269 2.55 -15.03 -12.48
C GLN A 269 3.30 -16.33 -12.81
N ASN A 270 3.53 -17.20 -11.82
CA ASN A 270 4.21 -18.48 -12.03
C ASN A 270 3.32 -19.46 -12.81
N ARG A 271 2.02 -19.51 -12.48
CA ARG A 271 1.04 -20.38 -13.16
C ARG A 271 0.98 -20.07 -14.66
N TYR A 272 0.96 -18.79 -15.00
CA TYR A 272 0.79 -18.31 -16.36
C TYR A 272 2.09 -17.96 -17.08
N GLU A 273 3.24 -18.11 -16.43
CA GLU A 273 4.55 -17.74 -16.98
C GLU A 273 4.55 -16.29 -17.50
N LEU A 274 3.96 -15.38 -16.73
CA LEU A 274 3.88 -13.97 -17.10
C LEU A 274 5.28 -13.36 -17.17
N GLU A 275 5.50 -12.52 -18.18
CA GLU A 275 6.64 -11.62 -18.21
C GLU A 275 6.19 -10.25 -17.67
N TRP A 276 6.94 -9.72 -16.72
CA TRP A 276 6.59 -8.48 -16.03
C TRP A 276 7.81 -7.79 -15.44
N GLN A 277 7.65 -6.53 -15.06
CA GLN A 277 8.69 -5.75 -14.40
C GLN A 277 8.14 -4.82 -13.32
N TYR A 278 8.87 -4.67 -12.22
CA TYR A 278 8.58 -3.65 -11.21
C TYR A 278 8.79 -2.23 -11.77
N ARG A 279 7.85 -1.33 -11.47
CA ARG A 279 7.87 0.06 -11.94
C ARG A 279 8.10 1.07 -10.82
N ALA A 280 7.30 1.03 -9.76
CA ALA A 280 7.39 1.99 -8.67
C ALA A 280 7.15 1.35 -7.29
N TRP A 281 7.80 1.93 -6.28
CA TRP A 281 7.57 1.64 -4.87
C TRP A 281 7.41 2.94 -4.07
N GLY A 282 6.21 3.15 -3.54
CA GLY A 282 5.74 4.44 -3.05
C GLY A 282 4.90 4.32 -1.77
N LEU A 283 4.12 5.37 -1.52
CA LEU A 283 3.18 5.45 -0.39
C LEU A 283 1.84 4.77 -0.76
N GLU A 284 1.22 4.13 0.23
CA GLU A 284 -0.13 3.54 0.15
C GLU A 284 -1.24 4.61 0.09
N MET A 285 -2.47 4.20 -0.21
CA MET A 285 -3.60 5.11 -0.47
C MET A 285 -4.23 5.70 0.81
N MET A 286 -4.14 5.03 1.97
CA MET A 286 -4.74 5.49 3.23
C MET A 286 -4.30 6.92 3.63
N GLU A 287 -3.03 7.27 3.38
CA GLU A 287 -2.49 8.61 3.64
C GLU A 287 -3.20 9.70 2.82
N MET A 288 -3.70 9.39 1.63
CA MET A 288 -4.42 10.34 0.76
C MET A 288 -5.83 10.63 1.25
N ASN A 289 -6.51 9.65 1.83
CA ASN A 289 -7.84 9.84 2.43
C ASN A 289 -7.83 11.00 3.43
N LEU A 290 -6.74 11.16 4.20
CA LEU A 290 -6.56 12.24 5.16
C LEU A 290 -6.35 13.61 4.50
N GLU A 291 -5.77 13.66 3.31
CA GLU A 291 -5.58 14.90 2.58
C GLU A 291 -6.92 15.49 2.10
N MET A 292 -7.89 14.60 1.87
CA MET A 292 -9.26 14.93 1.46
C MET A 292 -10.13 15.45 2.60
N VAL A 293 -9.63 15.48 3.84
CA VAL A 293 -10.33 16.14 4.95
C VAL A 293 -10.50 17.62 4.64
N SER A 294 -11.77 18.03 4.53
CA SER A 294 -12.19 19.36 4.07
C SER A 294 -11.72 20.49 4.99
N HIS A 295 -11.79 20.28 6.31
CA HIS A 295 -11.47 21.31 7.29
C HIS A 295 -9.97 21.36 7.60
N ARG A 296 -9.32 22.50 7.31
CA ARG A 296 -7.86 22.68 7.45
C ARG A 296 -7.31 22.27 8.83
N TRP A 297 -8.01 22.61 9.91
CA TRP A 297 -7.58 22.32 11.27
C TRP A 297 -7.77 20.85 11.63
N LYS A 298 -8.83 20.22 11.10
CA LYS A 298 -9.01 18.77 11.27
C LYS A 298 -7.93 18.04 10.51
N ARG A 299 -7.59 18.45 9.29
CA ARG A 299 -6.47 17.87 8.53
C ARG A 299 -5.13 18.02 9.25
N ILE A 300 -4.85 19.17 9.87
CA ILE A 300 -3.66 19.35 10.72
C ILE A 300 -3.71 18.41 11.93
N PHE A 301 -4.86 18.33 12.62
CA PHE A 301 -5.06 17.41 13.74
C PHE A 301 -4.86 15.95 13.33
N TYR A 302 -5.44 15.51 12.21
CA TYR A 302 -5.24 14.18 11.66
C TYR A 302 -3.76 13.90 11.38
N ARG A 303 -3.04 14.86 10.79
CA ARG A 303 -1.59 14.72 10.49
C ARG A 303 -0.70 14.70 11.74
N LEU A 304 -1.01 15.52 12.74
CA LEU A 304 -0.15 15.72 13.92
C LEU A 304 -0.50 14.83 15.10
N VAL A 305 -1.76 14.40 15.19
CA VAL A 305 -2.31 13.70 16.35
C VAL A 305 -2.89 12.36 15.92
N ALA A 306 -3.95 12.35 15.12
CA ALA A 306 -4.69 11.10 14.88
C ALA A 306 -3.88 10.05 14.10
N LEU A 307 -3.06 10.45 13.12
CA LEU A 307 -2.22 9.54 12.35
C LEU A 307 -1.06 9.00 13.21
N PRO A 308 -0.25 9.83 13.89
CA PRO A 308 0.70 9.31 14.87
C PRO A 308 0.04 8.42 15.91
N VAL A 309 -1.13 8.79 16.43
CA VAL A 309 -1.89 7.99 17.41
C VAL A 309 -2.39 6.68 16.80
N TYR A 310 -2.91 6.66 15.58
CA TYR A 310 -3.30 5.44 14.87
C TYR A 310 -2.09 4.54 14.58
N TRP A 311 -0.96 5.12 14.19
CA TRP A 311 0.32 4.42 14.06
C TRP A 311 0.90 3.96 15.42
N LEU A 312 0.53 4.63 16.51
CA LEU A 312 0.89 4.33 17.90
C LEU A 312 -0.15 3.42 18.61
N ILE A 313 -1.33 3.17 18.07
CA ILE A 313 -2.40 2.44 18.77
C ILE A 313 -3.00 1.35 17.86
N GLY A 314 -3.31 1.66 16.60
CA GLY A 314 -3.91 0.75 15.62
C GLY A 314 -2.92 -0.27 15.04
N GLU A 315 -1.82 0.17 14.42
CA GLU A 315 -0.78 -0.72 13.87
C GLU A 315 0.25 -1.19 14.94
N GLY A 316 -0.13 -1.11 16.22
CA GLY A 316 0.70 -1.48 17.36
C GLY A 316 1.83 -0.50 17.65
N SER A 317 1.55 0.56 18.42
CA SER A 317 2.49 1.25 19.33
C SER A 317 3.94 1.41 18.89
N PHE A 318 4.27 2.49 18.21
CA PHE A 318 5.66 2.95 18.09
C PHE A 318 6.40 3.08 19.44
N THR A 319 5.71 3.44 20.52
CA THR A 319 6.28 3.51 21.88
C THR A 319 6.52 2.15 22.54
N VAL A 320 5.83 1.08 22.08
CA VAL A 320 6.02 -0.29 22.59
C VAL A 320 6.62 -1.25 21.53
N LYS A 321 6.87 -0.77 20.30
CA LYS A 321 7.44 -1.55 19.18
C LYS A 321 8.80 -2.11 19.57
N CYS A 322 9.66 -1.31 20.21
CA CYS A 322 10.95 -1.77 20.73
C CYS A 322 10.85 -2.83 21.84
N PHE A 323 9.66 -3.16 22.34
CA PHE A 323 9.45 -4.28 23.26
C PHE A 323 8.84 -5.51 22.56
N ARG A 324 8.47 -5.41 21.28
CA ARG A 324 7.90 -6.52 20.51
C ARG A 324 8.98 -7.27 19.73
N LYS A 325 8.76 -8.58 19.54
CA LYS A 325 9.67 -9.46 18.80
C LYS A 325 9.89 -9.03 17.33
N PRO A 326 8.87 -8.62 16.54
CA PRO A 326 9.07 -8.19 15.15
C PRO A 326 10.06 -7.03 14.99
N PHE A 327 10.04 -6.07 15.94
CA PHE A 327 10.98 -4.96 15.92
C PHE A 327 12.43 -5.44 15.99
N TRP A 328 12.78 -6.24 16.99
CA TRP A 328 14.16 -6.73 17.13
C TRP A 328 14.55 -7.72 16.04
N ARG A 329 13.62 -8.53 15.54
CA ARG A 329 13.85 -9.38 14.36
C ARG A 329 14.31 -8.57 13.16
N PHE A 330 13.63 -7.45 12.89
CA PHE A 330 14.03 -6.51 11.85
C PHE A 330 15.38 -5.84 12.16
N TRP A 331 15.50 -5.18 13.32
CA TRP A 331 16.69 -4.38 13.65
C TRP A 331 17.97 -5.20 13.86
N LEU A 332 17.85 -6.49 14.15
CA LEU A 332 19.00 -7.39 14.25
C LEU A 332 19.25 -8.14 12.93
N GLY A 333 18.21 -8.46 12.17
CA GLY A 333 18.30 -9.35 11.00
C GLY A 333 18.27 -8.70 9.62
N ALA A 334 17.68 -7.52 9.46
CA ALA A 334 17.50 -6.90 8.14
C ALA A 334 18.82 -6.37 7.56
N PRO A 335 19.05 -6.35 6.24
CA PRO A 335 20.15 -5.62 5.62
C PRO A 335 20.26 -4.14 6.05
N ILE A 336 21.47 -3.56 6.01
CA ILE A 336 21.66 -2.13 6.38
C ILE A 336 20.87 -1.22 5.44
N SER A 337 20.84 -1.55 4.16
CA SER A 337 20.04 -0.84 3.15
C SER A 337 18.56 -0.76 3.50
N ASP A 338 18.03 -1.81 4.13
CA ASP A 338 16.63 -1.88 4.57
C ASP A 338 16.33 -1.06 5.80
N MET A 339 17.26 -1.03 6.76
CA MET A 339 17.16 -0.16 7.92
C MET A 339 17.18 1.30 7.51
N LEU A 340 18.11 1.68 6.63
CA LEU A 340 18.20 3.02 6.08
C LEU A 340 16.95 3.36 5.25
N PHE A 341 16.38 2.38 4.56
CA PHE A 341 15.12 2.53 3.88
C PHE A 341 13.99 2.85 4.86
N LEU A 342 13.81 2.03 5.92
CA LEU A 342 12.75 2.23 6.91
C LEU A 342 12.91 3.57 7.65
N LEU A 343 14.13 3.94 8.04
CA LEU A 343 14.41 5.25 8.68
C LEU A 343 14.18 6.42 7.73
N GLY A 344 14.53 6.24 6.46
CA GLY A 344 14.38 7.23 5.40
C GLY A 344 12.98 7.26 4.78
N ALA A 345 12.07 6.39 5.20
CA ALA A 345 10.68 6.33 4.79
C ALA A 345 9.81 6.75 5.98
N ALA A 346 9.31 7.98 5.93
CA ALA A 346 8.15 8.30 6.77
C ALA A 346 6.92 7.91 5.97
N GLY A 347 5.98 7.21 6.61
CA GLY A 347 4.80 6.69 5.95
C GLY A 347 4.95 5.23 5.54
N SER A 348 3.80 4.61 5.33
CA SER A 348 3.65 3.19 5.08
C SER A 348 4.00 2.92 3.62
N ARG A 349 5.26 2.56 3.35
CA ARG A 349 5.73 2.28 1.99
C ARG A 349 5.50 0.83 1.63
N LYS A 350 4.25 0.50 1.36
CA LYS A 350 3.82 -0.86 1.07
C LYS A 350 3.32 -1.01 -0.36
N SER A 351 2.91 0.09 -0.98
CA SER A 351 2.35 0.07 -2.32
C SER A 351 3.40 -0.06 -3.42
N VAL A 352 3.18 -1.02 -4.31
CA VAL A 352 4.08 -1.40 -5.41
C VAL A 352 3.31 -1.46 -6.73
N SER A 353 3.92 -0.95 -7.80
CA SER A 353 3.42 -1.14 -9.16
C SER A 353 4.34 -2.03 -9.98
N LEU A 354 3.72 -2.80 -10.87
CA LEU A 354 4.39 -3.58 -11.90
C LEU A 354 3.65 -3.47 -13.22
N GLU A 355 4.35 -3.75 -14.30
CA GLU A 355 3.80 -3.77 -15.66
C GLU A 355 3.97 -5.15 -16.26
N ILE A 356 2.91 -5.66 -16.86
CA ILE A 356 2.94 -6.89 -17.65
C ILE A 356 3.62 -6.56 -18.98
N THR A 357 4.73 -7.23 -19.29
CA THR A 357 5.47 -7.05 -20.54
C THR A 357 5.18 -8.18 -21.54
N GLY A 358 4.69 -9.32 -21.06
CA GLY A 358 4.32 -10.47 -21.89
C GLY A 358 3.35 -11.38 -21.17
N LEU A 359 2.47 -12.03 -21.94
CA LEU A 359 1.34 -12.81 -21.41
C LEU A 359 1.65 -14.28 -21.17
N GLY A 360 2.81 -14.78 -21.61
CA GLY A 360 3.20 -16.17 -21.41
C GLY A 360 2.14 -17.15 -21.91
N LYS A 361 1.63 -17.99 -21.01
CA LYS A 361 0.55 -18.95 -21.29
C LYS A 361 -0.82 -18.31 -21.53
N LEU A 362 -1.09 -17.10 -21.02
CA LEU A 362 -2.37 -16.42 -21.25
C LEU A 362 -2.55 -16.04 -22.73
N ASP A 363 -1.46 -15.82 -23.48
CA ASP A 363 -1.56 -15.55 -24.92
C ASP A 363 -1.99 -16.80 -25.69
N ARG A 364 -1.54 -17.98 -25.24
CA ARG A 364 -1.85 -19.27 -25.89
C ARG A 364 -3.29 -19.71 -25.72
N THR A 365 -3.99 -19.13 -24.75
CA THR A 365 -5.39 -19.44 -24.45
C THR A 365 -6.38 -18.45 -25.07
N ARG A 366 -5.89 -17.44 -25.80
CA ARG A 366 -6.70 -16.39 -26.43
C ARG A 366 -6.93 -16.59 -27.92
#